data_AF-A0A1B7P5Y6-F1
#
_entry.id   AF-A0A1B7P5Y6-F1
#
_cell.length_a   1.000
_cell.length_b   1.000
_cell.length_c   1.000
_cell.angle_alpha   90.00
_cell.angle_beta   90.00
_cell.angle_gamma   90.00
#
_symmetry.space_group_name_H-M   'P 1'
#
loop_
_entity.id
_entity.type
_entity.pdbx_description
1 polymer ?
#
loop_
_entity_poly.entity_id
_entity_poly.type
_entity_poly.pdbx_seq_one_letter_code
_entity_poly.pdbx_strand_id
1 'polypeptide(L)'
;MQSLPFKPVFDVGRTVCGARGKYKLTGRLGNGWSLASLFKAQEPSDGNEANVKRVVIKTRPADRRAPLEAEYREHLRAGISSCQFIRPLLDIIPDVNDSPTGTKDYSDAAHKAHQVPAGLVFQWMEHNLYNFDPRIYRQDYVLAEAIVTGVLQALVPFEENKRVHSDLDIKPDNILINCHDSCTYEVKLSDLGESNDDGFSKTLIGSLLTRAPEVWKGKGYFHSSDLWALGVTLFEQFSHSAFSFSVIRDDVLVDTIMLAKLMCLFPKWHPSPIKWMDVYGQSLGQVFADARRIKDSIPILPLDQQLRQMDIKEEWKRFLQLLLALDRNKRYSASEVLQSPAYQAILKNKP
;
A
#
# COMPACT_ATOMS: atom_id res chain seq x y z
N MET A 1 -23.57 4.69 13.49
CA MET A 1 -22.93 4.36 14.78
C MET A 1 -21.50 4.87 14.72
N GLN A 2 -21.17 5.94 15.44
CA GLN A 2 -19.80 6.44 15.54
C GLN A 2 -19.00 5.42 16.37
N SER A 3 -18.06 4.71 15.74
CA SER A 3 -17.14 3.82 16.45
C SER A 3 -16.21 4.65 17.32
N LEU A 4 -16.22 4.42 18.65
CA LEU A 4 -15.25 5.00 19.58
C LEU A 4 -13.82 4.68 19.11
N PRO A 5 -12.84 5.60 19.28
CA PRO A 5 -11.45 5.34 18.93
C PRO A 5 -10.92 4.12 19.72
N PHE A 6 -10.26 3.20 19.00
CA PHE A 6 -9.81 1.93 19.57
C PHE A 6 -8.81 2.13 20.71
N LYS A 7 -8.97 1.36 21.80
CA LYS A 7 -8.00 1.39 22.88
C LYS A 7 -6.68 0.76 22.39
N PRO A 8 -5.58 1.48 22.47
CA PRO A 8 -4.24 1.04 22.05
C PRO A 8 -3.72 -0.16 22.86
N VAL A 9 -2.87 -0.97 22.23
CA VAL A 9 -2.21 -2.13 22.87
C VAL A 9 -1.17 -1.68 23.91
N PHE A 10 -0.50 -0.55 23.66
CA PHE A 10 0.53 0.02 24.53
C PHE A 10 0.34 1.52 24.77
N ASP A 11 0.86 2.00 25.90
CA ASP A 11 0.88 3.42 26.26
C ASP A 11 2.21 4.07 25.90
N VAL A 12 2.16 5.34 25.49
CA VAL A 12 3.37 6.14 25.25
C VAL A 12 4.16 6.28 26.56
N GLY A 13 5.48 6.18 26.49
CA GLY A 13 6.37 6.17 27.66
C GLY A 13 6.73 4.77 28.16
N ARG A 14 5.97 3.73 27.79
CA ARG A 14 6.28 2.33 28.11
C ARG A 14 7.52 1.86 27.35
N THR A 15 8.35 1.04 28.00
CA THR A 15 9.39 0.26 27.33
C THR A 15 8.85 -1.14 27.03
N VAL A 16 9.01 -1.58 25.79
CA VAL A 16 8.66 -2.93 25.32
C VAL A 16 9.94 -3.69 24.96
N CYS A 17 9.96 -5.00 25.24
CA CYS A 17 11.07 -5.88 24.91
C CYS A 17 10.73 -6.63 23.62
N GLY A 18 11.56 -6.47 22.59
CA GLY A 18 11.59 -7.35 21.44
C GLY A 18 12.52 -8.53 21.66
N ALA A 19 12.66 -9.40 20.65
CA ALA A 19 13.56 -10.54 20.69
C ALA A 19 15.04 -10.15 20.57
N ARG A 20 15.33 -8.97 19.99
CA ARG A 20 16.70 -8.47 19.73
C ARG A 20 17.02 -7.18 20.49
N GLY A 21 16.01 -6.41 20.92
CA GLY A 21 16.23 -5.13 21.59
C GLY A 21 15.14 -4.74 22.59
N LYS A 22 15.38 -3.62 23.28
CA LYS A 22 14.36 -2.93 24.08
C LYS A 22 14.01 -1.63 23.39
N TYR A 23 12.76 -1.22 23.47
CA TYR A 23 12.27 -0.03 22.75
C TYR A 23 11.37 0.80 23.66
N LYS A 24 11.72 2.07 23.86
CA LYS A 24 10.87 3.03 24.57
C LYS A 24 9.91 3.67 23.58
N LEU A 25 8.60 3.56 23.82
CA LEU A 25 7.57 4.17 23.00
C LEU A 25 7.55 5.68 23.26
N THR A 26 7.78 6.50 22.23
CA THR A 26 7.90 7.96 22.36
C THR A 26 6.71 8.73 21.79
N GLY A 27 5.89 8.09 20.95
CA GLY A 27 4.69 8.71 20.42
C GLY A 27 3.86 7.75 19.59
N ARG A 28 2.69 8.19 19.15
CA ARG A 28 1.83 7.47 18.22
C ARG A 28 1.91 8.05 16.83
N LEU A 29 1.80 7.17 15.84
CA LEU A 29 1.71 7.52 14.43
C LEU A 29 0.32 7.16 13.93
N GLY A 30 -0.20 7.97 13.01
CA GLY A 30 -1.53 7.80 12.44
C GLY A 30 -2.63 8.53 13.22
N ASN A 31 -3.80 8.61 12.58
CA ASN A 31 -4.96 9.42 12.94
C ASN A 31 -6.02 8.67 13.77
N GLY A 32 -5.68 7.50 14.34
CA GLY A 32 -6.56 6.74 15.25
C GLY A 32 -7.67 5.92 14.60
N TRP A 33 -7.80 5.96 13.27
CA TRP A 33 -8.80 5.19 12.50
C TRP A 33 -8.28 3.85 11.98
N SER A 34 -6.95 3.65 11.97
CA SER A 34 -6.36 2.36 11.64
C SER A 34 -6.62 1.34 12.74
N LEU A 35 -6.95 0.10 12.34
CA LEU A 35 -7.08 -1.03 13.25
C LEU A 35 -5.74 -1.46 13.86
N ALA A 36 -4.61 -1.01 13.27
CA ALA A 36 -3.28 -1.19 13.83
C ALA A 36 -2.87 0.06 14.62
N SER A 37 -2.27 -0.16 15.80
CA SER A 37 -1.61 0.91 16.55
C SER A 37 -0.15 0.99 16.15
N LEU A 38 0.23 2.10 15.53
CA LEU A 38 1.60 2.43 15.16
C LEU A 38 2.23 3.35 16.20
N PHE A 39 3.43 3.01 16.65
CA PHE A 39 4.19 3.77 17.62
C PHE A 39 5.54 4.18 17.06
N LYS A 40 5.93 5.42 17.31
CA LYS A 40 7.34 5.82 17.23
C LYS A 40 8.03 5.30 18.48
N ALA A 41 9.16 4.64 18.30
CA ALA A 41 9.95 4.14 19.42
C ALA A 41 11.45 4.32 19.17
N GLN A 42 12.21 4.20 20.25
CA GLN A 42 13.66 4.40 20.25
C GLN A 42 14.32 3.31 21.07
N GLU A 43 15.46 2.81 20.62
CA GLU A 43 16.32 1.97 21.47
C GLU A 43 16.84 2.84 22.64
N PRO A 44 16.83 2.35 23.89
CA PRO A 44 17.40 3.05 25.03
C PRO A 44 18.85 3.43 24.74
N SER A 45 19.20 4.71 24.83
CA SER A 45 20.57 5.18 24.70
C SER A 45 21.20 5.41 26.07
N ASP A 46 22.51 5.17 26.17
CA ASP A 46 23.30 5.43 27.38
C ASP A 46 23.66 6.93 27.56
N GLY A 47 22.78 7.84 27.13
CA GLY A 47 22.94 9.29 27.34
C GLY A 47 23.53 10.10 26.18
N ASN A 48 23.72 9.51 24.99
CA ASN A 48 24.13 10.26 23.79
C ASN A 48 22.94 10.40 22.81
N GLU A 49 22.27 11.56 22.83
CA GLU A 49 21.06 11.83 22.04
C GLU A 49 21.31 11.83 20.51
N ALA A 50 22.56 12.05 20.07
CA ALA A 50 22.91 12.16 18.66
C ALA A 50 22.83 10.84 17.88
N ASN A 51 22.80 9.68 18.55
CA ASN A 51 22.86 8.36 17.90
C ASN A 51 21.67 7.44 18.24
N VAL A 52 20.54 8.04 18.64
CA VAL A 52 19.36 7.28 19.03
C VAL A 52 18.72 6.62 17.82
N LYS A 53 18.81 5.28 17.76
CA LYS A 53 18.18 4.48 16.71
C LYS A 53 16.66 4.48 16.87
N ARG A 54 15.99 5.07 15.88
CA ARG A 54 14.52 5.18 15.81
C ARG A 54 13.94 3.99 15.07
N VAL A 55 12.80 3.51 15.54
CA VAL A 55 12.03 2.43 14.93
C VAL A 55 10.53 2.76 14.95
N VAL A 56 9.77 2.02 14.14
CA VAL A 56 8.31 2.02 14.21
C VAL A 56 7.83 0.68 14.73
N ILE A 57 6.91 0.69 15.68
CA ILE A 57 6.33 -0.52 16.25
C ILE A 57 4.86 -0.60 15.86
N LYS A 58 4.50 -1.65 15.11
CA LYS A 58 3.13 -1.95 14.69
C LYS A 58 2.55 -3.03 15.58
N THR A 59 1.35 -2.79 16.10
CA THR A 59 0.67 -3.71 17.02
C THR A 59 -0.80 -3.79 16.68
N ARG A 60 -1.43 -4.90 17.06
CA ARG A 60 -2.88 -5.09 17.02
C ARG A 60 -3.35 -5.76 18.31
N PRO A 61 -4.59 -5.48 18.75
CA PRO A 61 -5.22 -6.23 19.83
C PRO A 61 -5.21 -7.75 19.58
N ALA A 62 -5.20 -8.55 20.64
CA ALA A 62 -5.05 -10.00 20.55
C ALA A 62 -6.17 -10.67 19.71
N ASP A 63 -7.40 -10.17 19.81
CA ASP A 63 -8.57 -10.64 19.05
C ASP A 63 -8.54 -10.28 17.56
N ARG A 64 -7.57 -9.45 17.11
CA ARG A 64 -7.47 -8.97 15.72
C ARG A 64 -6.05 -9.07 15.15
N ARG A 65 -5.28 -10.07 15.62
CA ARG A 65 -3.87 -10.22 15.27
C ARG A 65 -3.61 -10.84 13.90
N ALA A 66 -4.63 -11.37 13.23
CA ALA A 66 -4.48 -12.07 11.95
C ALA A 66 -3.76 -11.27 10.85
N PRO A 67 -4.03 -9.97 10.61
CA PRO A 67 -3.28 -9.23 9.59
C PRO A 67 -1.83 -8.90 10.01
N LEU A 68 -1.57 -8.77 11.31
CA LEU A 68 -0.20 -8.60 11.82
C LEU A 68 0.61 -9.89 11.60
N GLU A 69 -0.02 -11.05 11.80
CA GLU A 69 0.57 -12.35 11.51
C GLU A 69 0.80 -12.57 10.01
N ALA A 70 -0.16 -12.16 9.17
CA ALA A 70 0.01 -12.21 7.72
C ALA A 70 1.23 -11.39 7.30
N GLU A 71 1.34 -10.14 7.75
CA GLU A 71 2.48 -9.27 7.48
C GLU A 71 3.81 -9.89 7.95
N TYR A 72 3.83 -10.46 9.16
CA TYR A 72 5.01 -11.16 9.67
C TYR A 72 5.46 -12.28 8.73
N ARG A 73 4.53 -13.14 8.30
CA ARG A 73 4.83 -14.27 7.39
C ARG A 73 5.32 -13.80 6.03
N GLU A 74 4.76 -12.71 5.51
CA GLU A 74 5.24 -12.13 4.24
C GLU A 74 6.69 -11.67 4.35
N HIS A 75 7.07 -11.03 5.46
CA HIS A 75 8.46 -10.65 5.71
C HIS A 75 9.42 -11.84 5.84
N LEU A 76 8.92 -13.05 6.10
CA LEU A 76 9.75 -14.26 6.14
C LEU A 76 9.94 -14.92 4.77
N ARG A 77 9.24 -14.48 3.72
CA ARG A 77 9.35 -15.07 2.39
C ARG A 77 10.71 -14.79 1.74
N ALA A 78 11.11 -15.69 0.84
CA ALA A 78 12.34 -15.55 0.07
C ALA A 78 12.31 -14.26 -0.76
N GLY A 79 13.44 -13.54 -0.82
CA GLY A 79 13.57 -12.27 -1.54
C GLY A 79 12.96 -11.06 -0.82
N ILE A 80 11.85 -11.22 -0.08
CA ILE A 80 11.18 -10.12 0.63
C ILE A 80 12.06 -9.53 1.74
N SER A 81 12.59 -10.37 2.63
CA SER A 81 13.41 -9.92 3.77
C SER A 81 14.73 -9.24 3.36
N SER A 82 15.27 -9.60 2.20
CA SER A 82 16.51 -9.05 1.64
C SER A 82 16.30 -7.91 0.66
N CYS A 83 15.05 -7.61 0.27
CA CYS A 83 14.78 -6.56 -0.71
C CYS A 83 15.00 -5.18 -0.08
N GLN A 84 15.97 -4.44 -0.62
CA GLN A 84 16.31 -3.08 -0.16
C GLN A 84 15.15 -2.07 -0.32
N PHE A 85 14.19 -2.37 -1.20
CA PHE A 85 13.03 -1.53 -1.48
C PHE A 85 11.78 -1.93 -0.70
N ILE A 86 11.86 -2.92 0.18
CA ILE A 86 10.81 -3.26 1.14
C ILE A 86 11.28 -2.80 2.53
N ARG A 87 10.38 -2.21 3.31
CA ARG A 87 10.69 -1.73 4.65
C ARG A 87 11.18 -2.91 5.52
N PRO A 88 12.40 -2.84 6.08
CA PRO A 88 12.93 -3.96 6.85
C PRO A 88 12.18 -4.19 8.17
N LEU A 89 11.81 -5.46 8.41
CA LEU A 89 11.42 -5.96 9.73
C LEU A 89 12.70 -6.22 10.55
N LEU A 90 12.92 -5.42 11.60
CA LEU A 90 14.14 -5.44 12.39
C LEU A 90 14.08 -6.40 13.57
N ASP A 91 12.91 -6.48 14.22
CA ASP A 91 12.68 -7.27 15.43
C ASP A 91 11.17 -7.60 15.56
N ILE A 92 10.86 -8.52 16.47
CA ILE A 92 9.48 -8.87 16.86
C ILE A 92 9.32 -8.71 18.37
N ILE A 93 8.13 -8.31 18.80
CA ILE A 93 7.74 -8.28 20.21
C ILE A 93 6.97 -9.58 20.48
N PRO A 94 7.46 -10.48 21.35
CA PRO A 94 6.75 -11.72 21.66
C PRO A 94 5.45 -11.44 22.43
N ASP A 95 4.47 -12.35 22.33
CA ASP A 95 3.27 -12.28 23.15
C ASP A 95 3.54 -12.82 24.56
N VAL A 96 3.56 -11.93 25.55
CA VAL A 96 3.94 -12.25 26.94
C VAL A 96 2.86 -13.10 27.65
N ASN A 97 1.64 -13.14 27.11
CA ASN A 97 0.55 -13.97 27.64
C ASN A 97 0.76 -15.48 27.42
N ASP A 98 1.75 -15.88 26.61
CA ASP A 98 2.23 -17.26 26.50
C ASP A 98 3.42 -17.56 27.44
N SER A 99 3.49 -16.90 28.60
CA SER A 99 4.44 -17.32 29.64
C SER A 99 3.93 -18.62 30.29
N PRO A 100 4.69 -19.73 30.22
CA PRO A 100 4.29 -21.00 30.79
C PRO A 100 4.40 -20.92 32.32
N THR A 101 3.28 -20.68 32.99
CA THR A 101 3.15 -20.94 34.43
C THR A 101 3.04 -22.43 34.75
N GLY A 102 3.37 -23.31 33.80
CA GLY A 102 3.47 -24.74 34.01
C GLY A 102 4.68 -25.29 33.28
N THR A 103 5.60 -25.88 34.04
CA THR A 103 6.73 -26.71 33.60
C THR A 103 6.34 -27.64 32.44
N LYS A 104 6.69 -27.28 31.21
CA LYS A 104 6.79 -28.23 30.09
C LYS A 104 8.08 -27.90 29.33
N ASP A 105 8.90 -28.91 29.11
CA ASP A 105 10.16 -28.81 28.39
C ASP A 105 9.93 -28.31 26.97
N TYR A 106 10.36 -27.08 26.68
CA TYR A 106 10.30 -26.45 25.36
C TYR A 106 11.59 -26.73 24.59
N SER A 107 11.81 -27.98 24.17
CA SER A 107 12.91 -28.35 23.27
C SER A 107 12.54 -28.34 21.78
N ASP A 108 11.27 -28.15 21.44
CA ASP A 108 10.83 -28.28 20.04
C ASP A 108 10.82 -26.95 19.29
N ALA A 109 11.82 -26.78 18.43
CA ALA A 109 11.95 -25.65 17.50
C ALA A 109 10.71 -25.44 16.59
N ALA A 110 9.87 -26.46 16.43
CA ALA A 110 8.63 -26.39 15.65
C ALA A 110 7.50 -25.57 16.33
N HIS A 111 7.49 -25.47 17.67
CA HIS A 111 6.48 -24.68 18.40
C HIS A 111 6.80 -23.19 18.45
N LYS A 112 8.09 -22.79 18.40
CA LYS A 112 8.48 -21.37 18.25
C LYS A 112 8.06 -20.76 16.91
N ALA A 113 7.88 -21.58 15.88
CA ALA A 113 7.54 -21.13 14.53
C ALA A 113 6.08 -20.67 14.35
N HIS A 114 5.21 -20.89 15.35
CA HIS A 114 3.76 -20.62 15.25
C HIS A 114 3.27 -19.54 16.22
N GLN A 115 4.17 -18.89 16.97
CA GLN A 115 3.78 -17.88 17.94
C GLN A 115 3.62 -16.52 17.25
N VAL A 116 2.37 -16.07 17.13
CA VAL A 116 2.05 -14.78 16.54
C VAL A 116 2.67 -13.66 17.37
N PRO A 117 3.53 -12.79 16.82
CA PRO A 117 4.15 -11.74 17.60
C PRO A 117 3.12 -10.72 18.08
N ALA A 118 3.33 -10.20 19.29
CA ALA A 118 2.52 -9.13 19.84
C ALA A 118 2.68 -7.80 19.10
N GLY A 119 3.84 -7.62 18.47
CA GLY A 119 4.16 -6.45 17.66
C GLY A 119 5.31 -6.71 16.69
N LEU A 120 5.36 -5.93 15.63
CA LEU A 120 6.42 -5.93 14.63
C LEU A 120 7.22 -4.63 14.73
N VAL A 121 8.55 -4.74 14.70
CA VAL A 121 9.46 -3.61 14.81
C VAL A 121 10.11 -3.34 13.46
N PHE A 122 9.87 -2.19 12.88
CA PHE A 122 10.32 -1.79 11.55
C PHE A 122 11.33 -0.63 11.59
N GLN A 123 12.15 -0.54 10.54
CA GLN A 123 13.03 0.62 10.30
C GLN A 123 12.22 1.92 10.30
N TRP A 124 12.72 2.98 10.95
CA TRP A 124 12.14 4.32 10.82
C TRP A 124 12.42 4.91 9.43
N MET A 125 11.39 5.51 8.83
CA MET A 125 11.49 6.32 7.61
C MET A 125 10.91 7.70 7.94
N GLU A 126 11.52 8.76 7.43
CA GLU A 126 11.23 10.15 7.80
C GLU A 126 9.88 10.61 7.30
N HIS A 127 9.54 10.21 6.07
CA HIS A 127 8.32 10.62 5.40
C HIS A 127 7.60 9.42 4.79
N ASN A 128 6.33 9.66 4.46
CA ASN A 128 5.60 8.88 3.47
C ASN A 128 5.19 9.84 2.36
N LEU A 129 4.89 9.33 1.16
CA LEU A 129 4.45 10.13 0.02
C LEU A 129 3.19 10.96 0.33
N TYR A 130 2.33 10.57 1.28
CA TYR A 130 1.12 11.33 1.65
C TYR A 130 1.45 12.69 2.23
N ASN A 131 2.57 12.77 2.96
CA ASN A 131 3.03 13.99 3.60
C ASN A 131 3.65 15.00 2.61
N PHE A 132 3.86 14.62 1.35
CA PHE A 132 4.39 15.54 0.34
C PHE A 132 3.24 16.32 -0.32
N ASP A 133 3.34 17.65 -0.33
CA ASP A 133 2.41 18.48 -1.09
C ASP A 133 2.62 18.23 -2.59
N PRO A 134 1.66 17.64 -3.32
CA PRO A 134 1.91 17.27 -4.70
C PRO A 134 2.07 18.51 -5.59
N ARG A 135 1.67 19.71 -5.16
CA ARG A 135 1.93 20.96 -5.90
C ARG A 135 3.41 21.31 -5.93
N ILE A 136 4.16 20.91 -4.91
CA ILE A 136 5.60 21.20 -4.79
C ILE A 136 6.40 20.20 -5.63
N TYR A 137 5.98 18.93 -5.66
CA TYR A 137 6.77 17.84 -6.24
C TYR A 137 6.17 17.23 -7.51
N ARG A 138 5.12 17.83 -8.10
CA ARG A 138 4.55 17.40 -9.40
C ARG A 138 5.57 17.37 -10.53
N GLN A 139 6.55 18.27 -10.48
CA GLN A 139 7.63 18.37 -11.47
C GLN A 139 8.95 17.77 -10.96
N ASP A 140 8.95 17.17 -9.77
CA ASP A 140 10.09 16.44 -9.26
C ASP A 140 10.14 15.05 -9.90
N TYR A 141 10.70 15.01 -11.11
CA TYR A 141 10.91 13.77 -11.83
C TYR A 141 11.91 12.86 -11.11
N VAL A 142 12.83 13.40 -10.31
CA VAL A 142 13.80 12.59 -9.56
C VAL A 142 13.07 11.78 -8.49
N LEU A 143 12.15 12.40 -7.76
CA LEU A 143 11.27 11.71 -6.81
C LEU A 143 10.37 10.70 -7.53
N ALA A 144 9.75 11.09 -8.65
CA ALA A 144 8.89 10.18 -9.42
C ALA A 144 9.65 8.95 -9.93
N GLU A 145 10.88 9.13 -10.44
CA GLU A 145 11.77 8.05 -10.86
C GLU A 145 12.13 7.12 -9.69
N ALA A 146 12.45 7.70 -8.53
CA ALA A 146 12.76 6.94 -7.33
C ALA A 146 11.54 6.13 -6.84
N ILE A 147 10.33 6.70 -6.90
CA ILE A 147 9.09 6.01 -6.55
C ILE A 147 8.83 4.84 -7.50
N VAL A 148 8.88 5.09 -8.82
CA VAL A 148 8.68 4.03 -9.83
C VAL A 148 9.70 2.91 -9.64
N THR A 149 10.98 3.26 -9.51
CA THR A 149 12.06 2.30 -9.35
C THR A 149 11.88 1.49 -8.07
N GLY A 150 11.68 2.16 -6.94
CA GLY A 150 11.56 1.52 -5.64
C GLY A 150 10.35 0.59 -5.57
N VAL A 151 9.19 1.04 -6.05
CA VAL A 151 7.98 0.22 -6.04
C VAL A 151 8.10 -0.97 -6.99
N LEU A 152 8.56 -0.78 -8.24
CA LEU A 152 8.72 -1.89 -9.18
C LEU A 152 9.70 -2.95 -8.64
N GLN A 153 10.84 -2.52 -8.09
CA GLN A 153 11.82 -3.44 -7.49
C GLN A 153 11.29 -4.14 -6.24
N ALA A 154 10.46 -3.47 -5.43
CA ALA A 154 9.79 -4.09 -4.29
C ALA A 154 8.77 -5.16 -4.72
N LEU A 155 8.16 -5.02 -5.89
CA LEU A 155 7.16 -5.98 -6.41
C LEU A 155 7.78 -7.22 -7.08
N VAL A 156 9.06 -7.22 -7.44
CA VAL A 156 9.72 -8.39 -8.06
C VAL A 156 9.69 -9.63 -7.14
N PRO A 157 10.08 -9.55 -5.85
CA PRO A 157 9.97 -10.72 -4.97
C PRO A 157 8.53 -11.22 -4.76
N PHE A 158 7.52 -10.33 -4.84
CA PHE A 158 6.12 -10.74 -4.79
C PHE A 158 5.76 -11.62 -6.00
N GLU A 159 6.17 -11.20 -7.20
CA GLU A 159 6.01 -11.96 -8.44
C GLU A 159 6.66 -13.35 -8.38
N GLU A 160 7.89 -13.41 -7.87
CA GLU A 160 8.64 -14.66 -7.71
C GLU A 160 7.94 -15.63 -6.75
N ASN A 161 7.34 -15.10 -5.68
CA ASN A 161 6.62 -15.89 -4.68
C ASN A 161 5.16 -16.18 -5.07
N LYS A 162 4.67 -15.76 -6.25
CA LYS A 162 3.25 -15.84 -6.66
C LYS A 162 2.30 -15.16 -5.66
N ARG A 163 2.81 -14.09 -5.05
CA ARG A 163 2.09 -13.23 -4.13
C ARG A 163 1.82 -11.91 -4.83
N VAL A 164 0.67 -11.33 -4.54
CA VAL A 164 0.32 -9.99 -4.94
C VAL A 164 0.34 -9.13 -3.69
N HIS A 165 0.93 -7.94 -3.75
CA HIS A 165 1.03 -7.07 -2.59
C HIS A 165 -0.35 -6.83 -1.99
N SER A 166 -1.37 -6.71 -2.85
CA SER A 166 -2.82 -6.74 -2.56
C SER A 166 -3.34 -5.75 -1.52
N ASP A 167 -2.46 -5.07 -0.80
CA ASP A 167 -2.77 -3.74 -0.35
C ASP A 167 -2.87 -2.91 -1.62
N LEU A 168 -4.13 -2.65 -1.93
CA LEU A 168 -4.64 -1.78 -2.98
C LEU A 168 -4.25 -0.34 -2.72
N ASP A 169 -3.04 -0.12 -2.31
CA ASP A 169 -2.51 1.14 -1.89
C ASP A 169 -1.01 0.98 -1.82
N ILE A 170 -0.44 1.06 -3.01
CA ILE A 170 0.56 2.09 -3.24
C ILE A 170 -0.11 3.45 -2.88
N LYS A 171 -0.54 3.63 -1.62
CA LYS A 171 -1.03 4.90 -1.13
C LYS A 171 0.21 5.73 -0.96
N PRO A 172 0.05 7.04 -1.07
CA PRO A 172 1.03 7.94 -0.53
C PRO A 172 1.49 7.56 0.90
N ASP A 173 0.63 6.98 1.75
CA ASP A 173 0.98 6.52 3.11
C ASP A 173 1.95 5.33 3.20
N ASN A 174 1.95 4.43 2.21
CA ASN A 174 2.70 3.17 2.22
C ASN A 174 3.99 3.22 1.40
N ILE A 175 4.16 4.23 0.56
CA ILE A 175 5.45 4.57 -0.04
C ILE A 175 6.20 5.43 0.97
N LEU A 176 7.20 4.84 1.61
CA LEU A 176 8.04 5.51 2.60
C LEU A 176 9.26 6.11 1.92
N ILE A 177 9.63 7.32 2.35
CA ILE A 177 10.68 8.12 1.73
C ILE A 177 11.62 8.67 2.80
N ASN A 178 12.92 8.49 2.60
CA ASN A 178 13.96 9.30 3.24
C ASN A 178 14.57 10.24 2.20
N CYS A 179 14.78 11.48 2.59
CA CYS A 179 15.42 12.49 1.76
C CYS A 179 16.85 12.69 2.28
N HIS A 180 17.84 12.12 1.61
CA HIS A 180 19.23 12.28 2.04
C HIS A 180 19.78 13.66 1.67
N ASP A 181 19.47 14.10 0.45
CA ASP A 181 19.74 15.44 -0.08
C ASP A 181 18.62 15.82 -1.07
N SER A 182 18.74 16.97 -1.74
CA SER A 182 17.73 17.48 -2.67
C SER A 182 17.50 16.60 -3.91
N CYS A 183 18.35 15.60 -4.17
CA CYS A 183 18.34 14.82 -5.40
C CYS A 183 18.40 13.30 -5.15
N THR A 184 18.40 12.86 -3.89
CA THR A 184 18.59 11.45 -3.52
C THR A 184 17.50 11.02 -2.56
N TYR A 185 16.58 10.21 -3.07
CA TYR A 185 15.45 9.64 -2.34
C TYR A 185 15.65 8.14 -2.13
N GLU A 186 15.58 7.70 -0.87
CA GLU A 186 15.44 6.27 -0.55
C GLU A 186 13.95 5.96 -0.45
N VAL A 187 13.45 5.12 -1.35
CA VAL A 187 12.03 4.73 -1.39
C VAL A 187 11.86 3.28 -0.98
N LYS A 188 10.94 3.02 -0.03
CA LYS A 188 10.58 1.66 0.39
C LYS A 188 9.09 1.46 0.48
N LEU A 189 8.63 0.31 0.00
CA LEU A 189 7.25 -0.16 0.17
C LEU A 189 7.06 -0.74 1.58
N SER A 190 5.90 -0.51 2.18
CA SER A 190 5.53 -0.94 3.53
C SER A 190 4.10 -1.52 3.55
N ASP A 191 3.75 -2.13 4.68
CA ASP A 191 2.43 -2.70 4.98
C ASP A 191 2.06 -3.92 4.12
N LEU A 192 2.69 -5.05 4.42
CA LEU A 192 2.48 -6.30 3.69
C LEU A 192 1.29 -7.11 4.23
N GLY A 193 0.50 -6.55 5.15
CA GLY A 193 -0.51 -7.31 5.92
C GLY A 193 -1.75 -7.74 5.14
N GLU A 194 -1.97 -7.12 3.99
CA GLU A 194 -3.10 -7.44 3.10
C GLU A 194 -2.68 -8.26 1.88
N SER A 195 -1.42 -8.74 1.82
CA SER A 195 -0.94 -9.51 0.68
C SER A 195 -1.65 -10.86 0.54
N ASN A 196 -1.80 -11.29 -0.72
CA ASN A 196 -2.57 -12.48 -1.06
C ASN A 196 -1.92 -13.25 -2.20
N ASP A 197 -2.47 -14.43 -2.52
CA ASP A 197 -2.01 -15.23 -3.65
C ASP A 197 -2.43 -14.59 -4.97
N ASP A 198 -1.59 -14.72 -6.00
CA ASP A 198 -1.95 -14.32 -7.36
C ASP A 198 -3.25 -15.04 -7.80
N GLY A 199 -4.21 -14.26 -8.28
CA GLY A 199 -5.56 -14.72 -8.61
C GLY A 199 -6.56 -14.78 -7.45
N PHE A 200 -6.19 -14.35 -6.24
CA PHE A 200 -7.13 -14.27 -5.11
C PHE A 200 -8.39 -13.47 -5.49
N SER A 201 -9.58 -14.00 -5.23
CA SER A 201 -10.85 -13.42 -5.71
C SER A 201 -12.02 -13.60 -4.74
N LYS A 202 -11.75 -14.05 -3.50
CA LYS A 202 -12.81 -14.39 -2.53
C LYS A 202 -13.50 -13.15 -1.95
N THR A 203 -12.75 -12.07 -1.76
CA THR A 203 -13.25 -10.84 -1.13
C THR A 203 -12.64 -9.63 -1.83
N LEU A 204 -13.44 -8.56 -1.96
CA LEU A 204 -12.95 -7.25 -2.35
C LEU A 204 -12.25 -6.62 -1.14
N ILE A 205 -10.94 -6.79 -1.07
CA ILE A 205 -10.09 -6.14 -0.06
C ILE A 205 -9.62 -4.77 -0.57
N GLY A 206 -8.84 -4.06 0.26
CA GLY A 206 -8.10 -2.81 0.05
C GLY A 206 -8.85 -1.59 -0.54
N SER A 207 -8.14 -0.51 -0.90
CA SER A 207 -8.74 0.77 -1.33
C SER A 207 -9.51 0.72 -2.65
N LEU A 208 -10.57 1.53 -2.66
CA LEU A 208 -11.46 1.74 -3.78
C LEU A 208 -10.84 2.64 -4.86
N LEU A 209 -9.89 3.51 -4.52
CA LEU A 209 -9.35 4.52 -5.44
C LEU A 209 -8.53 3.91 -6.57
N THR A 210 -7.65 3.01 -6.19
CA THR A 210 -6.62 2.35 -7.00
C THR A 210 -7.10 0.97 -7.47
N ARG A 211 -8.35 0.60 -7.19
CA ARG A 211 -8.87 -0.73 -7.52
C ARG A 211 -8.89 -0.94 -9.03
N ALA A 212 -8.17 -1.98 -9.47
CA ALA A 212 -7.99 -2.28 -10.87
C ALA A 212 -9.30 -2.78 -11.56
N PRO A 213 -9.48 -2.54 -12.87
CA PRO A 213 -10.70 -2.89 -13.61
C PRO A 213 -11.09 -4.38 -13.55
N GLU A 214 -10.10 -5.27 -13.53
CA GLU A 214 -10.27 -6.72 -13.42
C GLU A 214 -10.75 -7.17 -12.04
N VAL A 215 -10.40 -6.42 -10.99
CA VAL A 215 -10.87 -6.64 -9.61
C VAL A 215 -12.33 -6.19 -9.49
N TRP A 216 -12.71 -5.08 -10.11
CA TRP A 216 -14.13 -4.68 -10.24
C TRP A 216 -14.96 -5.71 -11.00
N LYS A 217 -14.33 -6.46 -11.90
CA LYS A 217 -14.91 -7.61 -12.61
C LYS A 217 -14.74 -8.92 -11.85
N GLY A 218 -14.24 -8.87 -10.61
CA GLY A 218 -13.88 -9.97 -9.69
C GLY A 218 -13.21 -11.15 -10.35
N LYS A 219 -12.31 -10.86 -11.30
CA LYS A 219 -11.39 -11.85 -11.85
C LYS A 219 -10.29 -12.22 -10.85
N GLY A 220 -10.17 -11.45 -9.76
CA GLY A 220 -9.14 -11.56 -8.74
C GLY A 220 -8.06 -10.49 -8.85
N TYR A 221 -7.15 -10.52 -7.89
CA TYR A 221 -5.96 -9.67 -7.79
C TYR A 221 -4.79 -10.33 -8.52
N PHE A 222 -4.08 -9.56 -9.33
CA PHE A 222 -2.93 -10.05 -10.11
C PHE A 222 -1.74 -9.12 -9.95
N HIS A 223 -0.53 -9.57 -10.33
CA HIS A 223 0.64 -8.69 -10.35
C HIS A 223 0.42 -7.42 -11.19
N SER A 224 -0.37 -7.54 -12.27
CA SER A 224 -0.79 -6.39 -13.08
C SER A 224 -1.72 -5.42 -12.33
N SER A 225 -2.45 -5.89 -11.31
CA SER A 225 -3.28 -5.04 -10.44
C SER A 225 -2.40 -4.11 -9.59
N ASP A 226 -1.26 -4.60 -9.09
CA ASP A 226 -0.29 -3.77 -8.36
C ASP A 226 0.30 -2.68 -9.29
N LEU A 227 0.54 -2.99 -10.57
CA LEU A 227 0.99 -1.99 -11.55
C LEU A 227 -0.07 -0.94 -11.89
N TRP A 228 -1.34 -1.33 -11.89
CA TRP A 228 -2.43 -0.36 -12.03
C TRP A 228 -2.46 0.60 -10.83
N ALA A 229 -2.31 0.08 -9.61
CA ALA A 229 -2.24 0.92 -8.42
C ALA A 229 -1.06 1.92 -8.49
N LEU A 230 0.11 1.49 -8.97
CA LEU A 230 1.23 2.39 -9.24
C LEU A 230 0.86 3.48 -10.25
N GLY A 231 0.19 3.11 -11.34
CA GLY A 231 -0.28 4.04 -12.36
C GLY A 231 -1.25 5.09 -11.81
N VAL A 232 -2.20 4.68 -10.95
CA VAL A 232 -3.13 5.61 -10.28
C VAL A 232 -2.38 6.55 -9.34
N THR A 233 -1.44 6.03 -8.56
CA THR A 233 -0.62 6.83 -7.63
C THR A 233 0.15 7.92 -8.37
N LEU A 234 0.85 7.55 -9.45
CA LEU A 234 1.60 8.50 -10.27
C LEU A 234 0.67 9.50 -10.95
N PHE A 235 -0.50 9.05 -11.41
CA PHE A 235 -1.49 9.94 -12.00
C PHE A 235 -1.95 11.00 -10.99
N GLU A 236 -2.22 10.61 -9.74
CA GLU A 236 -2.60 11.56 -8.68
C GLU A 236 -1.47 12.53 -8.31
N GLN A 237 -0.21 12.05 -8.31
CA GLN A 237 0.96 12.90 -8.13
C GLN A 237 1.04 13.95 -9.24
N PHE A 238 0.84 13.54 -10.50
CA PHE A 238 0.89 14.45 -11.65
C PHE A 238 -0.37 15.29 -11.86
N SER A 239 -1.52 14.88 -11.31
CA SER A 239 -2.82 15.51 -11.55
C SER A 239 -3.80 15.30 -10.39
N HIS A 240 -4.41 16.40 -9.90
CA HIS A 240 -5.37 16.35 -8.80
C HIS A 240 -6.83 16.05 -9.19
N SER A 241 -7.08 15.42 -10.34
CA SER A 241 -8.43 15.40 -10.93
C SER A 241 -9.14 14.03 -10.82
N ALA A 242 -8.75 13.04 -11.61
CA ALA A 242 -9.63 11.91 -11.88
C ALA A 242 -9.79 10.88 -10.77
N PHE A 243 -8.75 10.62 -9.99
CA PHE A 243 -8.75 9.55 -8.98
C PHE A 243 -8.95 10.06 -7.55
N SER A 244 -9.01 11.38 -7.34
CA SER A 244 -9.14 11.98 -6.00
C SER A 244 -10.50 11.74 -5.35
N PHE A 245 -10.52 11.59 -4.02
CA PHE A 245 -11.74 11.56 -3.19
C PHE A 245 -12.53 12.88 -3.15
N SER A 246 -12.04 13.97 -3.75
CA SER A 246 -12.70 15.29 -3.73
C SER A 246 -14.10 15.32 -4.37
N VAL A 247 -14.43 14.30 -5.17
CA VAL A 247 -15.76 14.12 -5.80
C VAL A 247 -16.49 12.95 -5.13
N ILE A 248 -16.59 12.94 -3.80
CA ILE A 248 -17.51 12.04 -3.08
C ILE A 248 -18.80 12.81 -2.80
N ARG A 249 -19.95 12.15 -3.03
CA ARG A 249 -21.24 12.61 -2.54
C ARG A 249 -21.67 11.70 -1.40
N ASP A 250 -22.04 12.27 -0.26
CA ASP A 250 -22.41 11.51 0.94
C ASP A 250 -23.67 10.63 0.75
N ASP A 251 -24.49 10.93 -0.28
CA ASP A 251 -25.69 10.18 -0.63
C ASP A 251 -25.43 8.96 -1.54
N VAL A 252 -24.18 8.77 -1.99
CA VAL A 252 -23.82 7.71 -2.93
C VAL A 252 -22.71 6.84 -2.35
N LEU A 253 -22.86 5.53 -2.49
CA LEU A 253 -21.86 4.56 -2.07
C LEU A 253 -20.52 4.81 -2.81
N VAL A 254 -19.41 4.82 -2.07
CA VAL A 254 -18.09 5.21 -2.63
C VAL A 254 -17.69 4.31 -3.80
N ASP A 255 -17.97 3.00 -3.75
CA ASP A 255 -17.72 2.09 -4.86
C ASP A 255 -18.47 2.50 -6.14
N THR A 256 -19.70 3.00 -6.02
CA THR A 256 -20.49 3.52 -7.15
C THR A 256 -19.81 4.71 -7.79
N ILE A 257 -19.32 5.64 -6.97
CA ILE A 257 -18.57 6.82 -7.45
C ILE A 257 -17.30 6.38 -8.15
N MET A 258 -16.50 5.52 -7.54
CA MET A 258 -15.22 5.07 -8.12
C MET A 258 -15.41 4.33 -9.44
N LEU A 259 -16.42 3.48 -9.52
CA LEU A 259 -16.76 2.80 -10.74
C LEU A 259 -17.24 3.77 -11.83
N ALA A 260 -18.04 4.78 -11.48
CA ALA A 260 -18.47 5.82 -12.41
C ALA A 260 -17.28 6.63 -12.95
N LYS A 261 -16.31 6.99 -12.08
CA LYS A 261 -15.06 7.65 -12.50
C LYS A 261 -14.27 6.80 -13.50
N LEU A 262 -14.16 5.49 -13.27
CA LEU A 262 -13.54 4.57 -14.23
C LEU A 262 -14.30 4.53 -15.57
N MET A 263 -15.63 4.56 -15.55
CA MET A 263 -16.43 4.65 -16.78
C MET A 263 -16.22 5.97 -17.53
N CYS A 264 -16.03 7.10 -16.83
CA CYS A 264 -15.68 8.39 -17.45
C CYS A 264 -14.27 8.36 -18.08
N LEU A 265 -13.29 7.83 -17.35
CA LEU A 265 -11.91 7.67 -17.82
C LEU A 265 -11.79 6.76 -19.04
N PHE A 266 -12.63 5.72 -19.11
CA PHE A 266 -12.65 4.74 -20.20
C PHE A 266 -14.07 4.61 -20.79
N PRO A 267 -14.52 5.56 -21.63
CA PRO A 267 -15.91 5.60 -22.13
C PRO A 267 -16.34 4.37 -22.92
N LYS A 268 -15.39 3.61 -23.48
CA LYS A 268 -15.66 2.36 -24.21
C LYS A 268 -15.76 1.14 -23.30
N TRP A 269 -15.44 1.28 -22.01
CA TRP A 269 -15.47 0.19 -21.03
C TRP A 269 -16.87 -0.01 -20.47
N HIS A 270 -17.48 -1.14 -20.82
CA HIS A 270 -18.83 -1.51 -20.40
C HIS A 270 -18.78 -2.90 -19.77
N PRO A 271 -18.44 -3.03 -18.47
CA PRO A 271 -18.23 -4.33 -17.87
C PRO A 271 -19.55 -4.90 -17.39
N SER A 272 -19.68 -6.22 -17.49
CA SER A 272 -20.77 -6.94 -16.84
C SER A 272 -20.42 -7.15 -15.37
N PRO A 273 -21.34 -6.84 -14.44
CA PRO A 273 -21.12 -7.08 -13.01
C PRO A 273 -21.10 -8.57 -12.70
N ILE A 274 -20.39 -8.94 -11.64
CA ILE A 274 -20.50 -10.29 -11.07
C ILE A 274 -21.81 -10.38 -10.29
N LYS A 275 -22.59 -11.44 -10.58
CA LYS A 275 -23.92 -11.63 -10.00
C LYS A 275 -23.92 -12.04 -8.52
N TRP A 276 -22.87 -12.68 -8.03
CA TRP A 276 -22.82 -13.28 -6.68
C TRP A 276 -22.07 -12.44 -5.64
N MET A 277 -21.48 -11.30 -6.03
CA MET A 277 -20.67 -10.49 -5.13
C MET A 277 -21.48 -9.30 -4.62
N ASP A 278 -21.49 -9.13 -3.30
CA ASP A 278 -22.17 -8.03 -2.60
C ASP A 278 -21.16 -7.04 -2.01
N VAL A 279 -21.53 -5.77 -1.97
CA VAL A 279 -20.78 -4.63 -1.44
C VAL A 279 -21.70 -3.88 -0.47
N TYR A 280 -21.40 -3.93 0.83
CA TYR A 280 -22.20 -3.30 1.89
C TYR A 280 -23.72 -3.62 1.82
N GLY A 281 -24.08 -4.87 1.50
CA GLY A 281 -25.47 -5.31 1.40
C GLY A 281 -26.17 -4.91 0.11
N GLN A 282 -25.45 -4.35 -0.86
CA GLN A 282 -25.94 -4.15 -2.23
C GLN A 282 -25.21 -5.09 -3.19
N SER A 283 -25.93 -5.70 -4.13
CA SER A 283 -25.26 -6.47 -5.18
C SER A 283 -24.35 -5.58 -6.01
N LEU A 284 -23.20 -6.12 -6.44
CA LEU A 284 -22.30 -5.40 -7.34
C LEU A 284 -23.03 -5.00 -8.65
N GLY A 285 -24.04 -5.77 -9.07
CA GLY A 285 -24.91 -5.40 -10.18
C GLY A 285 -25.62 -4.05 -10.00
N GLN A 286 -26.09 -3.77 -8.78
CA GLN A 286 -26.72 -2.50 -8.43
C GLN A 286 -25.71 -1.35 -8.44
N VAL A 287 -24.53 -1.54 -7.83
CA VAL A 287 -23.42 -0.57 -7.85
C VAL A 287 -23.06 -0.17 -9.29
N PHE A 288 -22.98 -1.14 -10.20
CA PHE A 288 -22.76 -0.90 -11.62
C PHE A 288 -23.89 -0.13 -12.30
N ALA A 289 -25.15 -0.41 -11.94
CA ALA A 289 -26.30 0.30 -12.49
C ALA A 289 -26.32 1.75 -12.03
N ASP A 290 -26.05 2.00 -10.75
CA ASP A 290 -26.02 3.35 -10.18
C ASP A 290 -24.84 4.15 -10.74
N ALA A 291 -23.68 3.52 -10.91
CA ALA A 291 -22.51 4.14 -11.51
C ALA A 291 -22.81 4.65 -12.93
N ARG A 292 -23.50 3.85 -13.74
CA ARG A 292 -23.94 4.25 -15.10
C ARG A 292 -24.91 5.43 -15.08
N ARG A 293 -25.74 5.57 -14.06
CA ARG A 293 -26.69 6.69 -13.95
C ARG A 293 -25.98 8.00 -13.59
N ILE A 294 -24.96 7.94 -12.74
CA ILE A 294 -24.29 9.15 -12.24
C ILE A 294 -23.08 9.56 -13.09
N LYS A 295 -22.50 8.69 -13.92
CA LYS A 295 -21.23 8.95 -14.62
C LYS A 295 -21.24 10.27 -15.40
N ASP A 296 -22.36 10.61 -16.06
CA ASP A 296 -22.46 11.81 -16.90
C ASP A 296 -22.53 13.10 -16.08
N SER A 297 -22.79 12.99 -14.77
CA SER A 297 -22.74 14.11 -13.81
C SER A 297 -21.37 14.32 -13.17
N ILE A 298 -20.42 13.39 -13.38
CA ILE A 298 -19.07 13.47 -12.84
C ILE A 298 -18.18 14.23 -13.85
N PRO A 299 -17.54 15.35 -13.47
CA PRO A 299 -16.77 16.19 -14.38
C PRO A 299 -15.37 15.61 -14.64
N ILE A 300 -15.29 14.39 -15.16
CA ILE A 300 -14.05 13.68 -15.47
C ILE A 300 -13.98 13.42 -16.97
N LEU A 301 -12.89 13.86 -17.59
CA LEU A 301 -12.63 13.63 -19.01
C LEU A 301 -12.09 12.21 -19.27
N PRO A 302 -12.16 11.70 -20.51
CA PRO A 302 -11.47 10.47 -20.89
C PRO A 302 -9.96 10.53 -20.60
N LEU A 303 -9.35 9.39 -20.26
CA LEU A 303 -7.94 9.31 -19.85
C LEU A 303 -6.98 9.94 -20.86
N ASP A 304 -7.20 9.69 -22.15
CA ASP A 304 -6.36 10.22 -23.23
C ASP A 304 -6.43 11.75 -23.35
N GLN A 305 -7.58 12.35 -23.03
CA GLN A 305 -7.73 13.80 -23.00
C GLN A 305 -7.04 14.39 -21.77
N GLN A 306 -7.20 13.74 -20.61
CA GLN A 306 -6.52 14.18 -19.40
C GLN A 306 -5.00 14.15 -19.54
N LEU A 307 -4.43 13.04 -20.03
CA LEU A 307 -2.99 12.93 -20.27
C LEU A 307 -2.49 14.00 -21.25
N ARG A 308 -3.27 14.35 -22.28
CA ARG A 308 -2.93 15.43 -23.21
C ARG A 308 -2.90 16.81 -22.53
N GLN A 309 -3.79 17.04 -21.58
CA GLN A 309 -3.88 18.29 -20.81
C GLN A 309 -2.83 18.39 -19.68
N MET A 310 -2.20 17.28 -19.29
CA MET A 310 -1.14 17.30 -18.28
C MET A 310 0.13 17.97 -18.80
N ASP A 311 0.65 18.88 -18.01
CA ASP A 311 1.95 19.52 -18.20
C ASP A 311 3.08 18.66 -17.62
N ILE A 312 3.31 17.50 -18.27
CA ILE A 312 4.39 16.56 -17.95
C ILE A 312 5.08 16.08 -19.23
N LYS A 313 6.32 15.55 -19.13
CA LYS A 313 7.06 15.04 -20.29
C LYS A 313 6.30 13.88 -20.97
N GLU A 314 6.44 13.75 -22.28
CA GLU A 314 5.71 12.75 -23.09
C GLU A 314 6.04 11.30 -22.72
N GLU A 315 7.26 11.03 -22.27
CA GLU A 315 7.68 9.70 -21.80
C GLU A 315 6.86 9.27 -20.59
N TRP A 316 6.55 10.20 -19.68
CA TRP A 316 5.71 9.95 -18.52
C TRP A 316 4.25 9.72 -18.89
N LYS A 317 3.72 10.45 -19.89
CA LYS A 317 2.36 10.18 -20.41
C LYS A 317 2.27 8.78 -21.00
N ARG A 318 3.26 8.35 -21.78
CA ARG A 318 3.34 6.99 -22.35
C ARG A 318 3.48 5.94 -21.26
N PHE A 319 4.29 6.21 -20.24
CA PHE A 319 4.45 5.32 -19.09
C PHE A 319 3.15 5.16 -18.29
N LEU A 320 2.41 6.25 -18.05
CA LEU A 320 1.07 6.19 -17.45
C LEU A 320 0.08 5.38 -18.29
N GLN A 321 0.11 5.51 -19.62
CA GLN A 321 -0.74 4.70 -20.52
C GLN A 321 -0.44 3.20 -20.40
N LEU A 322 0.83 2.83 -20.22
CA LEU A 322 1.26 1.46 -19.98
C LEU A 322 0.64 0.91 -18.69
N LEU A 323 0.80 1.64 -17.58
CA LEU A 323 0.36 1.22 -16.25
C LEU A 323 -1.17 1.26 -16.10
N LEU A 324 -1.85 2.18 -16.79
CA LEU A 324 -3.30 2.35 -16.76
C LEU A 324 -4.02 1.64 -17.91
N ALA A 325 -3.39 0.61 -18.49
CA ALA A 325 -4.04 -0.20 -19.52
C ALA A 325 -5.19 -1.02 -18.92
N LEU A 326 -6.40 -0.77 -19.44
CA LEU A 326 -7.65 -1.37 -18.99
C LEU A 326 -7.67 -2.91 -19.09
N ASP A 327 -7.08 -3.44 -20.16
CA ASP A 327 -6.85 -4.88 -20.30
C ASP A 327 -5.62 -5.26 -19.50
N ARG A 328 -5.80 -6.07 -18.46
CA ARG A 328 -4.70 -6.53 -17.60
C ARG A 328 -3.61 -7.27 -18.38
N ASN A 329 -3.97 -7.95 -19.47
CA ASN A 329 -3.00 -8.73 -20.25
C ASN A 329 -2.08 -7.82 -21.08
N LYS A 330 -2.40 -6.53 -21.16
CA LYS A 330 -1.54 -5.48 -21.74
C LYS A 330 -0.72 -4.75 -20.68
N ARG A 331 -0.97 -5.01 -19.40
CA ARG A 331 -0.10 -4.59 -18.29
C ARG A 331 0.94 -5.69 -18.08
N TYR A 332 2.19 -5.32 -18.30
CA TYR A 332 3.34 -6.12 -17.96
C TYR A 332 3.40 -6.40 -16.45
N SER A 333 4.17 -7.39 -16.04
CA SER A 333 4.62 -7.59 -14.65
C SER A 333 5.65 -6.54 -14.24
N ALA A 334 5.98 -6.47 -12.94
CA ALA A 334 6.99 -5.52 -12.45
C ALA A 334 8.36 -5.79 -13.10
N SER A 335 8.76 -7.06 -13.19
CA SER A 335 10.01 -7.50 -13.81
C SER A 335 10.08 -7.11 -15.30
N GLU A 336 8.98 -7.28 -16.03
CA GLU A 336 8.88 -6.88 -17.45
C GLU A 336 8.89 -5.36 -17.63
N VAL A 337 8.22 -4.59 -16.76
CA VAL A 337 8.25 -3.12 -16.84
C VAL A 337 9.66 -2.58 -16.60
N LEU A 338 10.41 -3.13 -15.63
CA LEU A 338 11.81 -2.73 -15.38
C LEU A 338 12.72 -2.94 -16.60
N GLN A 339 12.40 -3.90 -17.47
CA GLN A 339 13.12 -4.17 -18.71
C GLN A 339 12.54 -3.44 -19.93
N SER A 340 11.41 -2.76 -19.77
CA SER A 340 10.68 -2.15 -20.88
C SER A 340 11.36 -0.88 -21.41
N PRO A 341 11.24 -0.58 -22.72
CA PRO A 341 11.69 0.69 -23.28
C PRO A 341 11.03 1.92 -22.63
N ALA A 342 9.78 1.77 -22.17
CA ALA A 342 9.04 2.86 -21.52
C ALA A 342 9.66 3.26 -20.18
N TYR A 343 10.08 2.28 -19.37
CA TYR A 343 10.82 2.54 -18.13
C TYR A 343 12.20 3.17 -18.41
N GLN A 344 12.93 2.66 -19.41
CA GLN A 344 14.22 3.24 -19.78
C GLN A 344 14.09 4.68 -20.30
N ALA A 345 12.97 5.03 -20.95
CA ALA A 345 12.73 6.37 -21.45
C ALA A 345 12.52 7.40 -20.33
N ILE A 346 11.87 7.03 -19.23
CA ILE A 346 11.67 7.95 -18.10
C ILE A 346 12.98 8.20 -17.33
N LEU A 347 13.90 7.23 -17.26
CA LEU A 347 15.19 7.37 -16.56
C LEU A 347 16.27 8.16 -17.34
N LYS A 348 16.18 8.20 -18.67
CA LYS A 348 17.21 8.83 -19.53
C LYS A 348 17.19 10.35 -19.50
N ASN A 349 16.16 10.95 -18.92
CA ASN A 349 15.95 12.40 -18.89
C ASN A 349 16.36 13.01 -17.55
N LYS A 350 17.55 12.63 -17.05
CA LYS A 350 18.25 13.42 -16.03
C LYS A 350 18.55 14.81 -16.62
N PRO A 351 18.31 15.90 -15.87
CA PRO A 351 18.48 17.27 -16.36
C PRO A 351 19.87 17.55 -16.93
#